data_AF-E4KN83-F1
#
_entry.id   AF-E4KN83-F1
#
_cell.length_a   1.000
_cell.length_b   1.000
_cell.length_c   1.000
_cell.angle_alpha   90.00
_cell.angle_beta   90.00
_cell.angle_gamma   90.00
#
_symmetry.space_group_name_H-M   'P 1'
#
loop_
_entity.id
_entity.type
_entity.pdbx_description
1 polymer ?
#
loop_
_entity_poly.entity_id
_entity_poly.type
_entity_poly.pdbx_seq_one_letter_code
_entity_poly.pdbx_strand_id
1 'polypeptide(L)' 'MEKVYKSGKLQFVAMDPETEKKQTTSLNNLVEDAAASDIVTVRDALAPLLKHGVSSSHVQENYEIVESPEV' A
#
# COMPACT_ATOMS: atom_id res chain seq x y z
N MET A 1 12.23 21.76 5.40
CA MET A 1 11.03 20.89 5.42
C MET A 1 11.43 19.53 4.90
N GLU A 2 11.51 18.54 5.79
CA GLU A 2 11.81 17.15 5.46
C GLU A 2 10.51 16.36 5.33
N LYS A 3 10.41 15.49 4.32
CA LYS A 3 9.29 14.55 4.18
C LYS A 3 9.67 13.24 4.86
N VAL A 4 9.03 12.95 5.98
CA VAL A 4 9.23 11.69 6.72
C VAL A 4 8.09 10.75 6.35
N TYR A 5 8.43 9.54 5.90
CA TYR A 5 7.45 8.52 5.63
C TYR A 5 6.80 8.06 6.94
N LYS A 6 5.46 8.03 7.00
CA LYS A 6 4.72 7.69 8.22
C LYS A 6 4.00 6.35 8.12
N SER A 7 3.31 6.12 7.00
CA SER A 7 2.53 4.89 6.83
C SER A 7 2.19 4.61 5.37
N GLY A 8 1.83 3.36 5.11
CA GLY A 8 1.55 2.83 3.79
C GLY A 8 0.24 2.07 3.83
N LYS A 9 -0.63 2.35 2.86
CA LYS A 9 -1.84 1.58 2.61
C LYS A 9 -1.68 0.82 1.32
N LEU A 10 -2.07 -0.44 1.33
CA LEU A 10 -2.02 -1.29 0.15
C LEU A 10 -3.42 -1.82 -0.10
N GLN A 11 -3.89 -1.57 -1.32
CA GLN A 11 -5.26 -1.87 -1.71
C GLN A 11 -5.23 -2.80 -2.92
N PHE A 12 -6.01 -3.86 -2.83
CA PHE A 12 -6.21 -4.82 -3.89
C PHE A 12 -7.66 -4.81 -4.32
N VAL A 13 -7.87 -4.82 -5.62
CA VAL A 13 -9.21 -4.92 -6.23
C VAL A 13 -9.23 -6.18 -7.08
N ALA A 14 -10.05 -7.13 -6.66
CA ALA A 14 -10.39 -8.31 -7.42
C ALA A 14 -11.76 -8.14 -8.06
N MET A 15 -11.93 -8.69 -9.25
CA MET A 15 -13.23 -8.79 -9.91
C MET A 15 -13.55 -10.26 -10.05
N ASP A 16 -14.66 -10.67 -9.46
CA ASP A 16 -15.16 -12.03 -9.60
C ASP A 16 -15.62 -12.25 -11.05
N PRO A 17 -15.03 -13.19 -11.79
CA PRO A 17 -15.31 -13.36 -13.22
C PRO A 17 -16.70 -13.96 -13.50
N GLU A 18 -17.33 -14.60 -12.51
CA GLU A 18 -18.64 -15.25 -12.67
C GLU A 18 -19.80 -14.31 -12.31
N THR A 19 -19.60 -13.43 -11.34
CA THR A 19 -20.62 -12.52 -10.80
C THR A 19 -20.37 -11.05 -11.13
N GLU A 20 -19.24 -10.73 -11.76
CA GLU A 20 -18.75 -9.37 -12.05
C GLU A 20 -18.66 -8.46 -10.82
N LYS A 21 -18.71 -9.03 -9.61
CA LYS A 21 -18.66 -8.27 -8.36
C LYS A 21 -17.23 -7.87 -8.06
N LYS A 22 -17.06 -6.59 -7.72
CA LYS A 22 -15.79 -6.05 -7.24
C LYS A 22 -15.63 -6.37 -5.75
N GLN A 23 -14.53 -7.01 -5.40
CA GLN A 23 -14.07 -7.15 -4.03
C GLN A 23 -12.84 -6.29 -3.83
N THR A 24 -12.89 -5.43 -2.81
CA THR A 24 -11.77 -4.57 -2.43
C THR A 24 -11.25 -5.02 -1.08
N THR A 25 -9.99 -5.44 -1.04
CA THR A 25 -9.28 -5.76 0.20
C THR A 25 -8.26 -4.67 0.46
N SER A 26 -8.36 -4.01 1.61
CA SER A 26 -7.40 -2.99 2.04
C SER A 26 -6.61 -3.51 3.22
N LEU A 27 -5.29 -3.53 3.07
CA LEU A 27 -4.37 -3.70 4.18
C LEU A 27 -3.98 -2.29 4.65
N ASN A 28 -4.66 -1.85 5.70
CA ASN A 28 -4.38 -0.58 6.36
C ASN A 28 -3.27 -0.78 7.41
N ASN A 29 -2.39 0.21 7.57
CA ASN A 29 -1.27 0.18 8.51
C ASN A 29 -0.32 -0.98 8.26
N LEU A 30 0.10 -1.19 7.01
CA LEU A 30 0.90 -2.36 6.66
C LEU A 30 2.25 -2.43 7.37
N VAL A 31 2.71 -1.30 7.90
CA VAL A 31 3.85 -1.23 8.79
C VAL A 31 3.83 0.14 9.46
N GLU A 32 3.51 0.20 10.75
CA GLU A 32 3.95 1.31 11.61
C GLU A 32 5.49 1.28 11.61
N ASP A 33 6.14 2.43 11.35
CA ASP A 33 7.60 2.62 11.43
C ASP A 33 8.52 1.90 10.41
N ALA A 34 8.01 1.29 9.32
CA ALA A 34 8.90 0.72 8.29
C ALA A 34 9.23 1.70 7.16
N ALA A 35 10.31 1.44 6.42
CA ALA A 35 10.68 2.27 5.29
C ALA A 35 9.73 2.05 4.10
N ALA A 36 9.63 3.04 3.21
CA ALA A 36 8.82 2.92 1.99
C ALA A 36 9.19 1.70 1.12
N SER A 37 10.46 1.30 1.14
CA SER A 37 10.98 0.09 0.50
C SER A 37 10.34 -1.21 1.02
N ASP A 38 9.94 -1.24 2.29
CA ASP A 38 9.34 -2.41 2.91
C ASP A 38 7.90 -2.61 2.43
N ILE A 39 7.15 -1.51 2.20
CA ILE A 39 5.81 -1.57 1.60
C ILE A 39 5.87 -2.17 0.20
N VAL A 40 6.85 -1.74 -0.60
CA VAL A 40 7.06 -2.22 -1.96
C VAL A 40 7.41 -3.70 -1.95
N THR A 41 8.23 -4.14 -1.01
CA THR A 41 8.57 -5.55 -0.82
C THR A 41 7.35 -6.38 -0.44
N VAL A 42 6.50 -5.89 0.46
CA VAL A 42 5.23 -6.55 0.82
C VAL A 42 4.29 -6.61 -0.37
N ARG A 43 4.17 -5.53 -1.15
CA ARG A 43 3.40 -5.52 -2.41
C ARG A 43 3.88 -6.64 -3.33
N ASP A 44 5.18 -6.71 -3.57
CA ASP A 44 5.76 -7.62 -4.56
C ASP A 44 5.70 -9.07 -4.10
N ALA A 45 5.77 -9.32 -2.79
CA ALA A 45 5.53 -10.64 -2.20
C ALA A 45 4.07 -11.08 -2.33
N LEU A 46 3.11 -10.14 -2.20
CA LEU A 46 1.68 -10.42 -2.32
C LEU A 46 1.22 -10.48 -3.79
N ALA A 47 1.83 -9.73 -4.70
CA ALA A 47 1.48 -9.68 -6.12
C ALA A 47 1.32 -11.06 -6.80
N PRO A 48 2.23 -12.05 -6.63
CA PRO A 48 2.07 -13.38 -7.23
C PRO A 48 0.95 -14.20 -6.59
N LEU A 49 0.67 -14.03 -5.29
CA LEU A 49 -0.47 -14.69 -4.62
C LEU A 49 -1.81 -14.17 -5.13
N LEU A 50 -1.80 -12.95 -5.67
CA LEU A 50 -2.97 -12.23 -6.15
C LEU A 50 -3.19 -12.37 -7.67
N LYS A 51 -2.24 -12.96 -8.41
CA LYS A 51 -2.38 -13.23 -9.85
C LYS A 51 -3.58 -14.11 -10.20
N HIS A 52 -4.14 -14.86 -9.24
CA HIS A 52 -5.44 -15.49 -9.39
C HIS A 52 -6.54 -14.54 -8.88
N GLY A 53 -7.03 -13.64 -9.75
CA GLY A 53 -8.26 -12.89 -9.53
C GLY A 53 -8.13 -11.41 -9.16
N VAL A 54 -6.93 -10.88 -8.88
CA VAL A 54 -6.75 -9.43 -8.66
C VAL A 54 -6.57 -8.71 -9.98
N SER A 55 -7.50 -7.79 -10.26
CA SER A 55 -7.52 -6.97 -11.46
C SER A 55 -6.60 -5.74 -11.34
N SER A 56 -6.36 -5.25 -10.11
CA SER A 56 -5.49 -4.11 -9.86
C SER A 56 -4.98 -4.04 -8.41
N SER A 57 -3.77 -3.52 -8.23
CA SER A 57 -3.16 -3.24 -6.93
C SER A 57 -2.69 -1.77 -6.87
N HIS A 58 -2.95 -1.10 -5.75
CA HIS A 58 -2.55 0.28 -5.52
C HIS A 58 -1.80 0.41 -4.19
N VAL A 59 -0.72 1.18 -4.20
CA VAL A 59 0.03 1.58 -3.00
C VAL A 59 -0.19 3.07 -2.79
N GLN A 60 -0.63 3.44 -1.58
CA GLN A 60 -0.73 4.82 -1.14
C GLN A 60 0.26 5.04 0.00
N GLU A 61 1.18 5.98 -0.20
CA GLU A 61 2.18 6.38 0.79
C GLU A 61 1.74 7.67 1.50
N ASN A 62 1.82 7.68 2.83
CA ASN A 62 1.54 8.87 3.64
C ASN A 62 2.85 9.40 4.22
N TYR A 63 3.11 10.67 3.96
CA TYR A 63 4.29 11.40 4.45
C TYR A 63 3.85 12.50 5.41
N GLU A 64 4.59 12.68 6.48
CA GLU A 64 4.52 13.85 7.35
C GLU A 64 5.58 14.87 6.93
N ILE A 65 5.23 16.15 6.96
CA ILE A 65 6.19 17.24 6.73
C ILE A 65 6.65 17.72 8.10
N VAL A 66 7.93 17.48 8.41
CA VAL A 66 8.57 18.03 9.60
C VAL A 66 9.37 19.26 9.21
N GLU A 67 9.07 20.38 9.86
CA GLU A 67 9.89 21.58 9.79
C GLU A 67 11.16 21.35 10.60
N SER A 68 12.31 21.44 9.95
CA SER A 68 13.61 21.42 10.63
C SER A 68 13.66 22.64 11.56
N PRO A 69 14.10 22.50 12.82
CA PRO A 69 14.26 23.66 13.69
C PRO A 69 15.26 24.62 13.04
N GLU A 70 14.84 25.88 12.83
CA GLU A 70 15.76 26.95 12.44
C GLU A 70 16.84 27.06 13.52
N VAL A 71 18.11 26.91 13.11
CA VAL A 71 19.29 27.04 13.97
C VAL A 71 19.77 28.49 13.94
#